data_AF-A0A922SEA8-F1
#
_entry.id   AF-A0A922SEA8-F1
#
_cell.length_a   1.000
_cell.length_b   1.000
_cell.length_c   1.000
_cell.angle_alpha   90.00
_cell.angle_beta   90.00
_cell.angle_gamma   90.00
#
_symmetry.space_group_name_H-M   'P 1'
#
loop_
_entity.id
_entity.type
_entity.pdbx_description
1 polymer ?
#
loop_
_entity_poly.entity_id
_entity_poly.type
_entity_poly.pdbx_seq_one_letter_code
_entity_poly.pdbx_strand_id
1 'polypeptide(L)'
;MRSPLTPPSTTSLQQLNLGHGPSPSSLTATMQEAALPSTSETNVHLNLGEKTTVKKAKSRVFLTNTEKYLQDKLVAASIKLSKMKNRFKKLSVNVKAAKQIASNPAVCDILENCTSTRKLLISMQCQEDHKKEKERRFTLQEKIASLSIFKQSPKGYRFLRFFFILPAQQTLIKKTEFADHAQVFMLRGLIYNYKQAISYTFASSATKGPERAQQIKDVIRGLQESGFIVVATVCDQGPNNRQALKLLINENRGIYLRKGEEPKENKILINGQEIVPLYDLMMMTLMTSPQRN
;
A
#
# COMPACT_ATOMS: atom_id res chain seq x y z
N MET A 1 23.68 21.98 44.74
CA MET A 1 22.37 21.30 44.76
C MET A 1 21.94 21.04 43.33
N ARG A 2 22.22 19.83 42.85
CA ARG A 2 21.85 19.32 41.53
C ARG A 2 20.80 18.25 41.76
N SER A 3 19.62 18.40 41.17
CA SER A 3 18.62 17.34 41.07
C SER A 3 18.99 16.44 39.88
N PRO A 4 19.04 15.12 40.01
CA PRO A 4 19.32 14.23 38.88
C PRO A 4 18.05 13.98 38.05
N LEU A 5 18.16 14.17 36.74
CA LEU A 5 17.20 13.70 35.74
C LEU A 5 17.29 12.18 35.63
N THR A 6 16.15 11.51 35.81
CA THR A 6 15.95 10.08 35.58
C THR A 6 15.95 9.76 34.07
N PRO A 7 16.51 8.62 33.65
CA PRO A 7 16.46 8.17 32.25
C PRO A 7 15.10 7.50 31.94
N PRO A 8 14.57 7.62 30.71
CA PRO A 8 13.41 6.85 30.29
C PRO A 8 13.78 5.40 30.03
N SER A 9 12.86 4.53 30.46
CA SER A 9 12.92 3.08 30.47
C SER A 9 13.01 2.45 29.08
N THR A 10 13.88 1.44 29.01
CA THR A 10 14.05 0.46 27.95
C THR A 10 12.72 -0.22 27.64
N THR A 11 12.14 0.02 26.46
CA THR A 11 11.01 -0.78 25.97
C THR A 11 11.57 -2.05 25.36
N SER A 12 11.37 -3.15 26.07
CA SER A 12 11.69 -4.52 25.67
C SER A 12 10.95 -4.91 24.39
N LEU A 13 11.70 -5.51 23.45
CA LEU A 13 11.17 -6.26 22.31
C LEU A 13 10.22 -7.36 22.80
N GLN A 14 8.92 -7.19 22.60
CA GLN A 14 7.98 -8.31 22.70
C GLN A 14 8.10 -9.18 21.44
N GLN A 15 8.55 -10.41 21.65
CA GLN A 15 8.45 -11.52 20.72
C GLN A 15 6.99 -11.72 20.31
N LEU A 16 6.72 -11.74 19.00
CA LEU A 16 5.46 -12.20 18.45
C LEU A 16 5.36 -13.72 18.62
N ASN A 17 4.60 -14.15 19.61
CA ASN A 17 4.28 -15.54 19.87
C ASN A 17 3.17 -15.99 18.90
N LEU A 18 3.47 -16.98 18.05
CA LEU A 18 2.54 -17.63 17.14
C LEU A 18 1.61 -18.56 17.93
N GLY A 19 0.48 -18.00 18.39
CA GLY A 19 -0.60 -18.76 19.03
C GLY A 19 -1.56 -19.36 18.00
N HIS A 20 -1.76 -20.68 18.11
CA HIS A 20 -2.70 -21.47 17.34
C HIS A 20 -4.14 -20.98 17.54
N GLY A 21 -4.91 -20.93 16.45
CA GLY A 21 -6.30 -20.50 16.47
C GLY A 21 -7.23 -21.50 17.17
N PRO A 22 -8.31 -21.05 17.81
CA PRO A 22 -9.40 -21.93 18.19
C PRO A 22 -10.43 -22.03 17.06
N SER A 23 -10.73 -23.27 16.71
CA SER A 23 -11.90 -23.71 15.98
C SER A 23 -13.20 -23.18 16.61
N PRO A 24 -14.20 -22.76 15.82
CA PRO A 24 -15.45 -22.20 16.37
C PRO A 24 -16.45 -23.32 16.66
N SER A 25 -16.66 -23.60 17.95
CA SER A 25 -17.84 -24.32 18.44
C SER A 25 -18.32 -23.69 19.74
N SER A 26 -19.63 -23.50 19.83
CA SER A 26 -20.45 -22.96 20.93
C SER A 26 -20.60 -21.43 20.99
N LEU A 27 -21.75 -20.96 20.47
CA LEU A 27 -22.61 -19.97 21.12
C LEU A 27 -24.05 -20.24 20.68
N THR A 28 -24.70 -21.14 21.41
CA THR A 28 -26.16 -21.28 21.51
C THR A 28 -26.71 -20.12 22.32
N ALA A 29 -27.46 -19.23 21.67
CA ALA A 29 -28.39 -18.30 22.33
C ALA A 29 -29.53 -17.94 21.35
N THR A 30 -30.59 -18.74 21.45
CA THR A 30 -32.00 -18.37 21.36
C THR A 30 -32.38 -17.26 20.36
N MET A 31 -32.71 -17.65 19.12
CA MET A 31 -33.58 -16.83 18.26
C MET A 31 -35.00 -17.39 18.32
N GLN A 32 -35.89 -16.59 18.87
CA GLN A 32 -37.31 -16.87 18.94
C GLN A 32 -37.92 -16.74 17.54
N GLU A 33 -38.53 -17.82 17.11
CA GLU A 33 -39.20 -18.01 15.84
C GLU A 33 -40.47 -17.13 15.79
N ALA A 34 -40.44 -16.08 14.97
CA ALA A 34 -41.65 -15.34 14.62
C ALA A 34 -42.32 -16.05 13.44
N ALA A 35 -43.31 -16.88 13.77
CA ALA A 35 -44.15 -17.60 12.83
C ALA A 35 -44.79 -16.66 11.79
N LEU A 36 -44.69 -17.06 10.52
CA LEU A 36 -45.56 -16.60 9.44
C LEU A 36 -47.01 -17.04 9.76
N PRO A 37 -48.01 -16.14 9.78
CA PRO A 37 -49.38 -16.59 9.82
C PRO A 37 -49.74 -17.23 8.48
N SER A 38 -50.00 -18.54 8.55
CA SER A 38 -50.79 -19.29 7.58
C SER A 38 -52.19 -18.68 7.51
N THR A 39 -52.56 -18.09 6.38
CA THR A 39 -53.96 -17.85 6.04
C THR A 39 -54.32 -18.69 4.83
N SER A 40 -55.09 -19.73 5.13
CA SER A 40 -56.00 -20.49 4.27
C SER A 40 -56.40 -19.80 2.98
N GLU A 41 -56.27 -20.57 1.90
CA GLU A 41 -56.89 -20.36 0.60
C GLU A 41 -58.40 -20.12 0.75
N THR A 42 -58.83 -18.86 0.63
CA THR A 42 -60.19 -18.56 0.19
C THR A 42 -60.13 -18.30 -1.31
N ASN A 43 -60.54 -19.31 -2.06
CA ASN A 43 -60.84 -19.24 -3.48
C ASN A 43 -61.84 -18.10 -3.74
N VAL A 44 -61.36 -16.98 -4.26
CA VAL A 44 -62.19 -16.03 -5.00
C VAL A 44 -61.72 -16.09 -6.45
N HIS A 45 -62.38 -16.94 -7.21
CA HIS A 45 -62.25 -17.00 -8.66
C HIS A 45 -62.75 -15.67 -9.25
N LEU A 46 -61.85 -14.73 -9.51
CA LEU A 46 -62.14 -13.57 -10.35
C LEU A 46 -61.73 -13.90 -11.77
N ASN A 47 -62.73 -14.25 -12.57
CA ASN A 47 -62.64 -14.44 -14.01
C ASN A 47 -61.92 -13.26 -14.67
N LEU A 48 -60.77 -13.56 -15.28
CA LEU A 48 -60.09 -12.65 -16.20
C LEU A 48 -60.53 -13.05 -17.61
N GLY A 49 -61.59 -12.42 -18.12
CA GLY A 49 -62.06 -12.78 -19.46
C GLY A 49 -63.34 -12.11 -19.92
N GLU A 50 -63.41 -10.78 -19.91
CA GLU A 50 -64.26 -10.08 -20.86
C GLU A 50 -63.64 -8.74 -21.25
N LYS A 51 -63.20 -8.63 -22.51
CA LYS A 51 -62.82 -7.36 -23.14
C LYS A 51 -64.10 -6.56 -23.38
N THR A 52 -64.62 -5.90 -22.37
CA THR A 52 -65.66 -4.88 -22.56
C THR A 52 -64.98 -3.54 -22.84
N THR A 53 -65.05 -3.10 -24.10
CA THR A 53 -64.71 -1.74 -24.51
C THR A 53 -65.70 -0.75 -23.88
N VAL A 54 -65.39 -0.29 -22.67
CA VAL A 54 -66.18 0.77 -22.01
C VAL A 54 -65.83 2.12 -22.66
N LYS A 55 -66.74 2.61 -23.50
CA LYS A 55 -66.75 4.01 -23.96
C LYS A 55 -66.89 4.91 -22.73
N LYS A 56 -65.84 5.66 -22.38
CA LYS A 56 -65.87 6.65 -21.28
C LYS A 56 -66.77 7.83 -21.64
N ALA A 57 -68.04 7.79 -21.22
CA ALA A 57 -68.85 8.99 -21.09
C ALA A 57 -68.34 9.79 -19.88
N LYS A 58 -67.73 10.95 -20.11
CA LYS A 58 -67.34 11.88 -19.04
C LYS A 58 -68.57 12.67 -18.59
N SER A 59 -69.29 12.20 -17.59
CA SER A 59 -70.23 13.06 -16.85
C SER A 59 -69.42 14.13 -16.11
N ARG A 60 -69.67 15.41 -16.38
CA ARG A 60 -69.08 16.53 -15.64
C ARG A 60 -69.80 16.65 -14.31
N VAL A 61 -69.30 15.92 -13.30
CA VAL A 61 -69.69 16.14 -11.91
C VAL A 61 -69.05 17.47 -11.47
N PHE A 62 -69.87 18.40 -10.98
CA PHE A 62 -69.38 19.65 -10.37
C PHE A 62 -68.83 19.29 -8.98
N LEU A 63 -67.52 19.06 -8.88
CA LEU A 63 -66.86 18.79 -7.60
C LEU A 63 -66.64 20.11 -6.85
N THR A 64 -66.89 20.07 -5.54
CA THR A 64 -66.47 21.13 -4.62
C THR A 64 -64.94 21.22 -4.60
N ASN A 65 -64.39 22.41 -4.26
CA ASN A 65 -62.94 22.63 -4.24
C ASN A 65 -62.19 21.64 -3.33
N THR A 66 -62.83 21.18 -2.26
CA THR A 66 -62.32 20.15 -1.32
C THR A 66 -62.29 18.75 -1.96
N GLU A 67 -63.34 18.36 -2.68
CA GLU A 67 -63.39 17.07 -3.39
C GLU A 67 -62.34 16.99 -4.51
N LYS A 68 -62.14 18.09 -5.25
CA LYS A 68 -61.09 18.17 -6.28
C LYS A 68 -59.69 18.00 -5.68
N TYR A 69 -59.42 18.68 -4.55
CA TYR A 69 -58.17 18.56 -3.82
C TYR A 69 -57.90 17.13 -3.30
N LEU A 70 -58.94 16.46 -2.79
CA LEU A 70 -58.85 15.06 -2.35
C LEU A 70 -58.60 14.11 -3.53
N GLN A 71 -59.25 14.33 -4.68
CA GLN A 71 -59.04 13.54 -5.89
C GLN A 71 -57.60 13.68 -6.41
N ASP A 72 -57.05 14.90 -6.45
CA ASP A 72 -55.67 15.16 -6.85
C ASP A 72 -54.66 14.48 -5.91
N LYS A 73 -54.93 14.48 -4.59
CA LYS A 73 -54.12 13.73 -3.61
C LYS A 73 -54.15 12.22 -3.84
N LEU A 74 -55.32 11.64 -4.11
CA LEU A 74 -55.46 10.22 -4.41
C LEU A 74 -54.72 9.83 -5.69
N VAL A 75 -54.81 10.65 -6.74
CA VAL A 75 -54.07 10.44 -7.97
C VAL A 75 -52.57 10.53 -7.71
N ALA A 76 -52.09 11.53 -6.98
CA ALA A 76 -50.68 11.65 -6.60
C ALA A 76 -50.18 10.44 -5.77
N ALA A 77 -51.00 9.93 -4.84
CA ALA A 77 -50.70 8.73 -4.06
C ALA A 77 -50.62 7.48 -4.94
N SER A 78 -51.56 7.31 -5.89
CA SER A 78 -51.56 6.18 -6.84
C SER A 78 -50.32 6.18 -7.75
N ILE A 79 -49.88 7.36 -8.20
CA ILE A 79 -48.67 7.54 -8.98
C ILE A 79 -47.43 7.19 -8.15
N LYS A 80 -47.37 7.62 -6.88
CA LYS A 80 -46.29 7.25 -5.95
C LYS A 80 -46.23 5.73 -5.73
N LEU A 81 -47.38 5.09 -5.50
CA LEU A 81 -47.48 3.64 -5.34
C LEU A 81 -47.01 2.88 -6.58
N SER A 82 -47.41 3.32 -7.78
CA SER A 82 -46.96 2.73 -9.04
C SER A 82 -45.45 2.87 -9.23
N LYS A 83 -44.87 4.04 -8.93
CA LYS A 83 -43.42 4.25 -8.95
C LYS A 83 -42.68 3.35 -7.97
N MET A 84 -43.20 3.17 -6.75
CA MET A 84 -42.62 2.24 -5.76
C MET A 84 -42.70 0.79 -6.22
N LYS A 85 -43.84 0.33 -6.75
CA LYS A 85 -44.02 -1.03 -7.29
C LYS A 85 -43.03 -1.31 -8.43
N ASN A 86 -42.84 -0.36 -9.34
CA ASN A 86 -41.89 -0.51 -10.45
C ASN A 86 -40.43 -0.58 -9.96
N ARG A 87 -40.05 0.23 -8.96
CA ARG A 87 -38.73 0.15 -8.33
C ARG A 87 -38.50 -1.20 -7.66
N PHE A 88 -39.50 -1.70 -6.91
CA PHE A 88 -39.43 -3.01 -6.27
C PHE A 88 -39.28 -4.14 -7.28
N LYS A 89 -40.05 -4.11 -8.38
CA LYS A 89 -39.94 -5.09 -9.47
C LYS A 89 -38.54 -5.09 -10.10
N LYS A 90 -37.98 -3.90 -10.38
CA LYS A 90 -36.61 -3.76 -10.94
C LYS A 90 -35.56 -4.30 -9.96
N LEU A 91 -35.68 -3.97 -8.67
CA LEU A 91 -34.75 -4.45 -7.65
C LEU A 91 -34.82 -5.97 -7.49
N SER A 92 -36.02 -6.56 -7.48
CA SER A 92 -36.21 -8.01 -7.38
C SER A 92 -35.53 -8.77 -8.52
N VAL A 93 -35.63 -8.27 -9.76
CA VAL A 93 -34.94 -8.87 -10.92
C VAL A 93 -33.42 -8.79 -10.76
N ASN A 94 -32.89 -7.63 -10.37
CA ASN A 94 -31.45 -7.45 -10.16
C ASN A 94 -30.92 -8.35 -9.04
N VAL A 95 -31.64 -8.49 -7.93
CA VAL A 95 -31.26 -9.37 -6.82
C VAL A 95 -31.25 -10.84 -7.26
N LYS A 96 -32.23 -11.27 -8.07
CA LYS A 96 -32.23 -12.63 -8.63
C LYS A 96 -31.02 -12.86 -9.53
N ALA A 97 -30.69 -11.91 -10.42
CA ALA A 97 -29.51 -12.00 -11.28
C ALA A 97 -28.20 -12.04 -10.47
N ALA A 98 -28.06 -11.18 -9.44
CA ALA A 98 -26.89 -11.16 -8.57
C ALA A 98 -26.71 -12.47 -7.80
N LYS A 99 -27.79 -13.07 -7.30
CA LYS A 99 -27.75 -14.38 -6.63
C LYS A 99 -27.27 -15.49 -7.56
N GLN A 100 -27.68 -15.47 -8.83
CA GLN A 100 -27.20 -16.45 -9.82
C GLN A 100 -25.70 -16.32 -10.08
N ILE A 101 -25.17 -15.09 -10.17
CA ILE A 101 -23.74 -14.85 -10.35
C ILE A 101 -22.95 -15.28 -9.10
N ALA A 102 -23.45 -14.93 -7.91
CA ALA A 102 -22.80 -15.28 -6.64
C ALA A 102 -22.84 -16.78 -6.33
N SER A 103 -23.82 -17.51 -6.86
CA SER A 103 -23.93 -18.98 -6.69
C SER A 103 -23.10 -19.75 -7.72
N ASN A 104 -22.46 -19.07 -8.67
CA ASN A 104 -21.66 -19.73 -9.70
C ASN A 104 -20.35 -20.27 -9.08
N PRO A 105 -20.15 -21.60 -9.00
CA PRO A 105 -18.98 -22.18 -8.35
C PRO A 105 -17.66 -21.74 -9.00
N ALA A 106 -17.63 -21.54 -10.32
CA ALA A 106 -16.43 -21.08 -11.00
C ALA A 106 -16.00 -19.68 -10.54
N VAL A 107 -16.95 -18.80 -10.20
CA VAL A 107 -16.65 -17.45 -9.70
C VAL A 107 -16.08 -17.52 -8.28
N CYS A 108 -16.66 -18.38 -7.43
CA CYS A 108 -16.17 -18.64 -6.08
C CYS A 108 -14.75 -19.22 -6.11
N ASP A 109 -14.50 -20.25 -6.92
CA ASP A 109 -13.19 -20.89 -7.08
C ASP A 109 -12.12 -19.89 -7.56
N ILE A 110 -12.46 -19.03 -8.52
CA ILE A 110 -11.56 -17.98 -9.00
C ILE A 110 -11.25 -17.00 -7.88
N LEU A 111 -12.26 -16.57 -7.11
CA LEU A 111 -12.07 -15.59 -6.04
C LEU A 111 -11.27 -16.17 -4.88
N GLU A 112 -11.48 -17.44 -4.52
CA GLU A 112 -10.76 -18.12 -3.44
C GLU A 112 -9.29 -18.35 -3.79
N ASN A 113 -9.02 -18.85 -5.00
CA ASN A 113 -7.66 -19.13 -5.50
C ASN A 113 -6.91 -17.87 -6.00
N CYS A 114 -7.54 -16.71 -5.90
CA CYS A 114 -6.95 -15.45 -6.33
C CYS A 114 -5.80 -14.99 -5.41
N THR A 115 -4.70 -14.54 -6.00
CA THR A 115 -3.57 -13.93 -5.27
C THR A 115 -4.06 -12.72 -4.47
N SER A 116 -3.46 -12.46 -3.30
CA SER A 116 -3.77 -11.32 -2.44
C SER A 116 -3.83 -9.99 -3.18
N THR A 117 -2.88 -9.72 -4.08
CA THR A 117 -2.84 -8.52 -4.92
C THR A 117 -4.03 -8.42 -5.87
N ARG A 118 -4.46 -9.53 -6.48
CA ARG A 118 -5.59 -9.53 -7.43
C ARG A 118 -6.92 -9.38 -6.68
N LYS A 119 -7.08 -10.01 -5.51
CA LYS A 119 -8.20 -9.75 -4.59
C LYS A 119 -8.30 -8.27 -4.25
N LEU A 120 -7.18 -7.66 -3.88
CA LEU A 120 -7.08 -6.24 -3.54
C LEU A 120 -7.48 -5.33 -4.70
N LEU A 121 -6.98 -5.59 -5.92
CA LEU A 121 -7.32 -4.79 -7.08
C LEU A 121 -8.81 -4.89 -7.43
N ILE A 122 -9.40 -6.08 -7.36
CA ILE A 122 -10.83 -6.32 -7.62
C ILE A 122 -11.68 -5.63 -6.54
N SER A 123 -11.35 -5.82 -5.25
CA SER A 123 -12.09 -5.18 -4.16
C SER A 123 -12.06 -3.67 -4.28
N MET A 124 -10.92 -3.10 -4.65
CA MET A 124 -10.76 -1.67 -4.88
C MET A 124 -11.63 -1.18 -6.05
N GLN A 125 -11.79 -1.95 -7.13
CA GLN A 125 -12.74 -1.59 -8.20
C GLN A 125 -14.16 -1.51 -7.66
N CYS A 126 -14.60 -2.53 -6.91
CA CYS A 126 -15.98 -2.59 -6.41
C CYS A 126 -16.29 -1.49 -5.38
N GLN A 127 -15.35 -1.15 -4.50
CA GLN A 127 -15.57 -0.18 -3.42
C GLN A 127 -15.63 1.27 -3.92
N GLU A 128 -14.85 1.60 -4.96
CA GLU A 128 -14.64 2.97 -5.41
C GLU A 128 -15.43 3.32 -6.68
N ASP A 129 -16.14 2.36 -7.29
CA ASP A 129 -16.90 2.53 -8.54
C ASP A 129 -17.97 3.61 -8.44
N HIS A 130 -18.75 3.59 -7.37
CA HIS A 130 -19.84 4.53 -7.15
C HIS A 130 -19.37 5.96 -6.81
N LYS A 131 -18.06 6.17 -6.62
CA LYS A 131 -17.48 7.44 -6.21
C LYS A 131 -16.88 8.20 -7.39
N LYS A 132 -16.94 9.53 -7.32
CA LYS A 132 -16.28 10.42 -8.29
C LYS A 132 -14.77 10.35 -8.13
N GLU A 133 -14.02 10.54 -9.22
CA GLU A 133 -12.56 10.37 -9.26
C GLU A 133 -11.80 11.12 -8.16
N LYS A 134 -12.21 12.36 -7.83
CA LYS A 134 -11.58 13.18 -6.78
C LYS A 134 -11.86 12.71 -5.34
N GLU A 135 -12.94 11.96 -5.14
CA GLU A 135 -13.39 11.51 -3.82
C GLU A 135 -12.82 10.12 -3.46
N ARG A 136 -12.22 9.42 -4.44
CA ARG A 136 -11.69 8.09 -4.25
C ARG A 136 -10.49 8.12 -3.30
N ARG A 137 -10.50 7.20 -2.32
CA ARG A 137 -9.43 7.09 -1.32
C ARG A 137 -8.81 5.71 -1.40
N PHE A 138 -7.49 5.69 -1.62
CA PHE A 138 -6.74 4.45 -1.73
C PHE A 138 -5.94 4.17 -0.46
N THR A 139 -5.94 2.91 -0.04
CA THR A 139 -5.12 2.38 1.06
C THR A 139 -3.65 2.32 0.66
N LEU A 140 -2.76 2.02 1.62
CA LEU A 140 -1.33 1.85 1.33
C LEU A 140 -1.08 0.63 0.43
N GLN A 141 -1.72 -0.50 0.72
CA GLN A 141 -1.55 -1.74 -0.05
C GLN A 141 -2.01 -1.58 -1.51
N GLU A 142 -3.13 -0.89 -1.73
CA GLU A 142 -3.64 -0.61 -3.08
C GLU A 142 -2.66 0.23 -3.89
N LYS A 143 -2.02 1.20 -3.24
CA LYS A 143 -0.97 2.01 -3.85
C LYS A 143 0.27 1.21 -4.16
N ILE A 144 0.70 0.31 -3.27
CA ILE A 144 1.84 -0.58 -3.52
C ILE A 144 1.57 -1.46 -4.74
N ALA A 145 0.41 -2.13 -4.79
CA ALA A 145 0.01 -2.95 -5.93
C ALA A 145 -0.04 -2.15 -7.24
N SER A 146 -0.61 -0.94 -7.19
CA SER A 146 -0.68 -0.04 -8.34
C SER A 146 0.71 0.47 -8.77
N LEU A 147 1.58 0.75 -7.80
CA LEU A 147 2.96 1.18 -8.03
C LEU A 147 3.78 0.07 -8.69
N SER A 148 3.59 -1.20 -8.31
CA SER A 148 4.23 -2.35 -8.97
C SER A 148 3.89 -2.39 -10.46
N ILE A 149 2.61 -2.22 -10.82
CA ILE A 149 2.18 -2.17 -12.24
C ILE A 149 2.80 -0.96 -12.94
N PHE A 150 2.79 0.21 -12.28
CA PHE A 150 3.36 1.44 -12.82
C PHE A 150 4.87 1.33 -13.08
N LYS A 151 5.63 0.73 -12.18
CA LYS A 151 7.08 0.54 -12.32
C LYS A 151 7.45 -0.48 -13.39
N GLN A 152 6.62 -1.50 -13.59
CA GLN A 152 6.83 -2.47 -14.67
C GLN A 152 6.61 -1.84 -16.06
N SER A 153 5.55 -1.02 -16.21
CA SER A 153 5.28 -0.32 -17.47
C SER A 153 4.51 1.00 -17.22
N PRO A 154 5.19 2.15 -17.24
CA PRO A 154 4.52 3.45 -17.06
C PRO A 154 3.50 3.75 -18.16
N LYS A 155 3.79 3.33 -19.41
CA LYS A 155 2.88 3.48 -20.55
C LYS A 155 1.66 2.57 -20.40
N GLY A 156 1.89 1.31 -20.00
CA GLY A 156 0.82 0.35 -19.75
C GLY A 156 -0.10 0.79 -18.62
N TYR A 157 0.47 1.30 -17.52
CA TYR A 157 -0.33 1.84 -16.41
C TYR A 157 -1.21 3.02 -16.82
N ARG A 158 -0.69 3.93 -17.67
CA ARG A 158 -1.48 5.05 -18.19
C ARG A 158 -2.67 4.57 -19.02
N PHE A 159 -2.46 3.54 -19.84
CA PHE A 159 -3.52 2.89 -20.59
C PHE A 159 -4.53 2.19 -19.68
N LEU A 160 -4.07 1.40 -18.72
CA LEU A 160 -4.94 0.67 -17.79
C LEU A 160 -5.78 1.61 -16.92
N ARG A 161 -5.24 2.76 -16.52
CA ARG A 161 -5.97 3.76 -15.73
C ARG A 161 -7.18 4.35 -16.47
N PHE A 162 -7.21 4.27 -17.80
CA PHE A 162 -8.38 4.70 -18.56
C PHE A 162 -9.59 3.78 -18.31
N PHE A 163 -9.35 2.49 -18.12
CA PHE A 163 -10.41 1.48 -17.94
C PHE A 163 -10.65 1.11 -16.47
N PHE A 164 -9.59 1.09 -15.67
CA PHE A 164 -9.62 0.68 -14.27
C PHE A 164 -9.51 1.86 -13.32
N ILE A 165 -10.17 1.75 -12.19
CA ILE A 165 -10.04 2.66 -11.05
C ILE A 165 -8.65 2.46 -10.47
N LEU A 166 -7.71 3.33 -10.85
CA LEU A 166 -6.32 3.28 -10.41
C LEU A 166 -5.86 4.67 -9.90
N PRO A 167 -4.98 4.71 -8.87
CA PRO A 167 -4.40 5.95 -8.38
C PRO A 167 -3.72 6.76 -9.48
N ALA A 168 -3.76 8.09 -9.38
CA ALA A 168 -2.99 8.94 -10.28
C ALA A 168 -1.48 8.72 -10.07
N GLN A 169 -0.70 8.79 -11.16
CA GLN A 169 0.77 8.63 -11.12
C GLN A 169 1.41 9.59 -10.10
N GLN A 170 0.93 10.84 -10.01
CA GLN A 170 1.45 11.81 -9.04
C GLN A 170 1.21 11.38 -7.60
N THR A 171 0.08 10.72 -7.31
CA THR A 171 -0.23 10.19 -5.97
C THR A 171 0.72 9.07 -5.57
N LEU A 172 1.13 8.25 -6.55
CA LEU A 172 2.10 7.17 -6.34
C LEU A 172 3.54 7.70 -6.14
N ILE A 173 3.90 8.78 -6.83
CA ILE A 173 5.24 9.39 -6.76
C ILE A 173 5.40 10.31 -5.54
N LYS A 174 4.35 11.06 -5.13
CA LYS A 174 4.45 12.05 -4.03
C LYS A 174 4.42 11.46 -2.62
N LYS A 175 3.99 10.21 -2.44
CA LYS A 175 3.90 9.54 -1.13
C LYS A 175 5.04 8.53 -0.95
N THR A 176 6.29 8.97 -1.10
CA THR A 176 7.46 8.13 -0.91
C THR A 176 7.80 8.03 0.57
N GLU A 177 7.05 7.19 1.28
CA GLU A 177 7.63 6.41 2.40
C GLU A 177 8.45 5.22 1.86
N PHE A 178 8.47 5.03 0.54
CA PHE A 178 9.21 3.97 -0.12
C PHE A 178 10.66 4.39 -0.35
N ALA A 179 11.55 3.45 -0.07
CA ALA A 179 12.94 3.58 -0.48
C ALA A 179 13.05 3.51 -2.00
N ASP A 180 13.75 4.49 -2.56
CA ASP A 180 14.13 4.57 -3.97
C ASP A 180 15.63 4.23 -4.15
N HIS A 181 16.40 4.21 -3.06
CA HIS A 181 17.81 3.83 -3.05
C HIS A 181 18.02 2.63 -2.12
N ALA A 182 18.88 1.70 -2.55
CA ALA A 182 19.41 0.63 -1.73
C ALA A 182 20.93 0.80 -1.64
N GLN A 183 21.44 0.98 -0.42
CA GLN A 183 22.86 0.97 -0.12
C GLN A 183 23.24 -0.42 0.35
N VAL A 184 24.26 -1.01 -0.26
CA VAL A 184 24.79 -2.32 0.13
C VAL A 184 26.27 -2.19 0.47
N PHE A 185 26.68 -2.80 1.58
CA PHE A 185 28.08 -3.03 1.91
C PHE A 185 28.41 -4.49 1.66
N MET A 186 29.49 -4.73 0.91
CA MET A 186 29.95 -6.07 0.57
C MET A 186 31.31 -6.32 1.19
N LEU A 187 31.47 -7.48 1.82
CA LEU A 187 32.75 -8.01 2.23
C LEU A 187 33.39 -8.75 1.05
N ARG A 188 34.65 -8.44 0.78
CA ARG A 188 35.46 -9.09 -0.25
C ARG A 188 36.69 -9.72 0.41
N GLY A 189 36.89 -11.02 0.20
CA GLY A 189 38.14 -11.67 0.58
C GLY A 189 39.30 -11.18 -0.28
N LEU A 190 40.40 -10.82 0.38
CA LEU A 190 41.64 -10.40 -0.29
C LEU A 190 42.48 -11.59 -0.73
N ILE A 191 42.70 -12.55 0.18
CA ILE A 191 43.45 -13.79 -0.09
C ILE A 191 42.56 -14.80 -0.80
N TYR A 192 41.36 -15.02 -0.25
CA TYR A 192 40.39 -15.96 -0.78
C TYR A 192 39.36 -15.26 -1.65
N ASN A 193 39.04 -15.84 -2.80
CA ASN A 193 38.11 -15.26 -3.76
C ASN A 193 36.63 -15.49 -3.33
N TYR A 194 36.16 -14.77 -2.30
CA TYR A 194 34.74 -14.76 -1.91
C TYR A 194 34.16 -13.34 -1.83
N LYS A 195 32.85 -13.20 -2.00
CA LYS A 195 32.09 -11.95 -1.86
C LYS A 195 30.79 -12.22 -1.13
N GLN A 196 30.45 -11.39 -0.15
CA GLN A 196 29.20 -11.52 0.60
C GLN A 196 28.63 -10.13 0.90
N ALA A 197 27.33 -9.95 0.69
CA ALA A 197 26.63 -8.77 1.18
C ALA A 197 26.46 -8.89 2.71
N ILE A 198 26.96 -7.91 3.45
CA ILE A 198 26.99 -7.95 4.93
C ILE A 198 26.03 -6.95 5.57
N SER A 199 25.67 -5.88 4.84
CA SER A 199 24.73 -4.87 5.33
C SER A 199 24.00 -4.25 4.15
N TYR A 200 22.70 -4.02 4.33
CA TYR A 200 21.83 -3.38 3.36
C TYR A 200 20.95 -2.35 4.08
N THR A 201 20.86 -1.16 3.50
CA THR A 201 20.03 -0.08 3.99
C THR A 201 19.17 0.46 2.86
N PHE A 202 17.87 0.61 3.12
CA PHE A 202 16.91 1.19 2.19
C PHE A 202 16.59 2.62 2.61
N ALA A 203 16.71 3.57 1.68
CA ALA A 203 16.45 4.98 1.94
C ALA A 203 15.60 5.61 0.84
N SER A 204 14.76 6.57 1.20
CA SER A 204 13.91 7.36 0.29
C SER A 204 14.66 8.52 -0.38
N SER A 205 15.97 8.62 -0.17
CA SER A 205 16.88 9.55 -0.83
C SER A 205 18.32 9.11 -0.63
N ALA A 206 19.25 9.71 -1.36
CA ALA A 206 20.68 9.48 -1.15
C ALA A 206 21.10 9.77 0.30
N THR A 207 21.68 8.78 0.97
CA THR A 207 22.21 8.90 2.35
C THR A 207 23.22 10.04 2.44
N LYS A 208 23.12 10.87 3.49
CA LYS A 208 24.03 12.00 3.70
C LYS A 208 25.42 11.52 4.12
N GLY A 209 26.46 12.31 3.85
CA GLY A 209 27.84 11.97 4.20
C GLY A 209 28.06 11.56 5.68
N PRO A 210 27.50 12.27 6.68
CA PRO A 210 27.67 11.90 8.08
C PRO A 210 27.06 10.55 8.46
N GLU A 211 25.84 10.28 7.98
CA GLU A 211 25.16 9.01 8.22
C GLU A 211 25.91 7.85 7.54
N ARG A 212 26.43 8.09 6.33
CA ARG A 212 27.26 7.09 5.64
C ARG A 212 28.58 6.82 6.36
N ALA A 213 29.22 7.85 6.93
CA ALA A 213 30.42 7.67 7.75
C ALA A 213 30.11 6.82 9.00
N GLN A 214 28.95 7.02 9.62
CA GLN A 214 28.51 6.21 10.76
C GLN A 214 28.27 4.75 10.36
N GLN A 215 27.55 4.51 9.26
CA GLN A 215 27.33 3.16 8.74
C GLN A 215 28.65 2.42 8.45
N ILE A 216 29.64 3.11 7.85
CA ILE A 216 30.97 2.53 7.60
C ILE A 216 31.63 2.11 8.93
N LYS A 217 31.57 2.96 9.96
CA LYS A 217 32.13 2.65 11.29
C LYS A 217 31.46 1.43 11.91
N ASP A 218 30.13 1.36 11.86
CA ASP A 218 29.37 0.27 12.47
C ASP A 218 29.62 -1.07 11.75
N VAL A 219 29.67 -1.05 10.42
CA VAL A 219 30.00 -2.24 9.62
C VAL A 219 31.41 -2.73 9.91
N ILE A 220 32.41 -1.84 9.94
CA ILE A 220 33.80 -2.22 10.23
C ILE A 220 33.93 -2.77 11.64
N ARG A 221 33.28 -2.15 12.62
CA ARG A 221 33.26 -2.64 14.00
C ARG A 221 32.70 -4.06 14.09
N GLY A 222 31.54 -4.30 13.47
CA GLY A 222 30.93 -5.64 13.47
C GLY A 222 31.81 -6.69 12.76
N LEU A 223 32.51 -6.32 11.69
CA LEU A 223 33.48 -7.19 11.03
C LEU A 223 34.66 -7.55 11.93
N GLN A 224 35.23 -6.55 12.62
CA GLN A 224 36.36 -6.76 13.54
C GLN A 224 35.95 -7.62 14.76
N GLU A 225 34.76 -7.37 15.33
CA GLU A 225 34.20 -8.19 16.41
C GLU A 225 33.97 -9.64 15.97
N SER A 226 33.68 -9.87 14.69
CA SER A 226 33.52 -11.21 14.11
C SER A 226 34.85 -11.88 13.75
N GLY A 227 36.00 -11.23 14.00
CA GLY A 227 37.34 -11.76 13.74
C GLY A 227 37.89 -11.46 12.34
N PHE A 228 37.24 -10.61 11.55
CA PHE A 228 37.78 -10.19 10.24
C PHE A 228 38.81 -9.06 10.40
N ILE A 229 39.91 -9.18 9.67
CA ILE A 229 40.93 -8.13 9.54
C ILE A 229 40.55 -7.25 8.35
N VAL A 230 40.00 -6.07 8.61
CA VAL A 230 39.62 -5.12 7.56
C VAL A 230 40.83 -4.28 7.15
N VAL A 231 41.40 -4.53 5.97
CA VAL A 231 42.60 -3.81 5.48
C VAL A 231 42.25 -2.55 4.69
N ALA A 232 41.17 -2.61 3.89
CA ALA A 232 40.79 -1.53 3.00
C ALA A 232 39.28 -1.43 2.81
N THR A 233 38.80 -0.23 2.49
CA THR A 233 37.43 0.02 2.03
C THR A 233 37.46 0.54 0.61
N VAL A 234 36.59 0.04 -0.27
CA VAL A 234 36.49 0.50 -1.67
C VAL A 234 35.14 1.18 -1.89
N CYS A 235 35.13 2.35 -2.52
CA CYS A 235 33.90 3.08 -2.85
C CYS A 235 34.01 3.86 -4.18
N ASP A 236 32.88 4.33 -4.72
CA ASP A 236 32.89 5.26 -5.84
C ASP A 236 33.35 6.67 -5.41
N GLN A 237 33.67 7.53 -6.38
CA GLN A 237 34.09 8.92 -6.12
C GLN A 237 32.91 9.90 -5.98
N GLY A 238 31.71 9.39 -5.67
CA GLY A 238 30.51 10.18 -5.48
C GLY A 238 30.66 11.22 -4.35
N PRO A 239 29.89 12.33 -4.41
CA PRO A 239 30.01 13.43 -3.44
C PRO A 239 29.80 12.99 -2.00
N ASN A 240 28.86 12.07 -1.74
CA ASN A 240 28.57 11.58 -0.40
C ASN A 240 29.68 10.69 0.16
N ASN A 241 30.32 9.85 -0.68
CA ASN A 241 31.44 9.00 -0.30
C ASN A 241 32.68 9.84 0.02
N ARG A 242 32.98 10.83 -0.82
CA ARG A 242 34.04 11.82 -0.55
C ARG A 242 33.79 12.58 0.76
N GLN A 243 32.55 12.98 1.02
CA GLN A 243 32.20 13.68 2.27
C GLN A 243 32.36 12.75 3.48
N ALA A 244 31.85 11.52 3.41
CA ALA A 244 31.99 10.54 4.48
C ALA A 244 33.47 10.26 4.81
N LEU A 245 34.30 10.08 3.77
CA LEU A 245 35.72 9.85 3.95
C LEU A 245 36.44 11.04 4.60
N LYS A 246 36.14 12.27 4.16
CA LYS A 246 36.68 13.48 4.78
C LYS A 246 36.31 13.57 6.26
N LEU A 247 35.08 13.23 6.63
CA LEU A 247 34.63 13.21 8.02
C LEU A 247 35.42 12.19 8.84
N LEU A 248 35.56 10.96 8.34
CA LEU A 248 36.31 9.90 9.01
C LEU A 248 37.80 10.26 9.20
N ILE A 249 38.46 10.80 8.17
CA ILE A 249 39.85 11.24 8.27
C ILE A 249 39.99 12.38 9.29
N ASN A 250 39.08 13.36 9.27
CA ASN A 250 39.12 14.49 10.20
C ASN A 250 38.89 14.07 11.66
N GLU A 251 37.98 13.12 11.91
CA GLU A 251 37.77 12.55 13.26
C GLU A 251 39.07 11.92 13.80
N ASN A 252 39.81 11.20 12.95
CA ASN A 252 41.06 10.55 13.34
C ASN A 252 42.19 11.52 13.64
N ARG A 253 42.23 12.69 12.98
CA ARG A 253 43.22 13.74 13.31
C ARG A 253 43.17 14.09 14.79
N GLY A 254 41.97 14.19 15.38
CA GLY A 254 41.82 14.44 16.82
C GLY A 254 42.34 13.30 17.70
N ILE A 255 42.36 12.06 17.21
CA ILE A 255 42.94 10.91 17.92
C ILE A 255 44.47 10.97 17.87
N TYR A 256 45.06 11.21 16.69
CA TYR A 256 46.51 11.32 16.52
C TYR A 256 47.09 12.49 17.33
N LEU A 257 46.46 13.66 17.27
CA LEU A 257 46.90 14.84 18.04
C LEU A 257 46.89 14.58 19.55
N ARG A 258 45.90 13.84 20.08
CA ARG A 258 45.87 13.45 21.50
C ARG A 258 46.95 12.45 21.89
N LYS A 259 47.44 11.66 20.95
CA LYS A 259 48.57 10.73 21.14
C LYS A 259 49.93 11.39 20.92
N GLY A 260 49.99 12.64 20.46
CA GLY A 260 51.23 13.31 20.07
C GLY A 260 51.82 12.78 18.77
N GLU A 261 51.03 12.10 17.94
CA GLU A 261 51.45 11.54 16.66
C GLU A 261 51.03 12.45 15.49
N GLU A 262 51.80 12.44 14.41
CA GLU A 262 51.38 13.12 13.18
C GLU A 262 50.23 12.37 12.48
N PRO A 263 49.19 13.07 11.99
CA PRO A 263 48.09 12.41 11.31
C PRO A 263 48.56 11.79 9.99
N LYS A 264 48.42 10.47 9.85
CA LYS A 264 48.71 9.78 8.59
C LYS A 264 47.69 10.20 7.52
N GLU A 265 48.18 10.65 6.38
CA GLU A 265 47.33 11.02 5.25
C GLU A 265 46.57 9.82 4.69
N ASN A 266 45.31 10.05 4.31
CA ASN A 266 44.43 9.06 3.67
C ASN A 266 44.33 7.71 4.41
N LYS A 267 44.36 7.69 5.74
CA LYS A 267 44.09 6.49 6.54
C LYS A 267 42.95 6.73 7.51
N ILE A 268 42.11 5.70 7.67
CA ILE A 268 41.07 5.67 8.68
C ILE A 268 41.54 4.77 9.83
N LEU A 269 41.37 5.21 11.08
CA LEU A 269 41.66 4.44 12.28
C LEU A 269 40.35 4.04 12.97
N ILE A 270 40.07 2.73 13.05
CA ILE A 270 38.87 2.21 13.74
C ILE A 270 39.31 1.05 14.65
N ASN A 271 38.96 1.14 15.94
CA ASN A 271 39.36 0.20 16.99
C ASN A 271 40.88 -0.08 17.02
N GLY A 272 41.69 0.94 16.75
CA GLY A 272 43.16 0.81 16.72
C GLY A 272 43.73 0.16 15.46
N GLN A 273 42.90 -0.24 14.49
CA GLN A 273 43.34 -0.77 13.21
C GLN A 273 43.34 0.33 12.13
N GLU A 274 44.43 0.43 11.37
CA GLU A 274 44.52 1.30 10.20
C GLU A 274 43.87 0.65 8.98
N ILE A 275 43.03 1.42 8.30
CA ILE A 275 42.24 0.98 7.14
C ILE A 275 42.47 1.97 6.00
N VAL A 276 42.78 1.44 4.82
CA VAL A 276 43.06 2.24 3.62
C VAL A 276 41.77 2.45 2.80
N PRO A 277 41.30 3.69 2.64
CA PRO A 277 40.21 4.03 1.74
C PRO A 277 40.72 4.08 0.30
N LEU A 278 40.08 3.32 -0.58
CA LEU A 278 40.37 3.23 -2.01
C LEU A 278 39.14 3.66 -2.81
N TYR A 279 39.39 4.31 -3.95
CA TYR A 279 38.35 4.54 -4.95
C TYR A 279 38.43 3.45 -6.02
N ASP A 280 37.26 3.01 -6.49
CA ASP A 280 37.20 2.10 -7.63
C ASP A 280 37.76 2.82 -8.88
N LEU A 281 38.70 2.17 -9.56
CA LEU A 281 39.46 2.73 -10.69
C LEU A 281 38.64 2.81 -11.98
N MET A 282 37.45 2.19 -12.02
CA MET A 282 36.65 2.06 -13.24
C MET A 282 36.14 3.41 -13.82
N MET A 283 36.26 4.52 -13.08
CA MET A 283 35.89 5.88 -13.52
C MET A 283 37.07 6.73 -14.04
N MET A 284 38.28 6.17 -14.17
CA MET A 284 39.44 6.91 -14.68
C MET A 284 39.72 6.53 -16.15
N THR A 285 38.79 6.87 -17.05
CA THR A 285 39.13 6.94 -18.48
C THR A 285 40.20 8.03 -18.62
N LEU A 286 41.41 7.61 -18.97
CA LEU A 286 42.58 8.44 -19.22
C LEU A 286 42.27 9.61 -20.16
N MET A 287 41.89 10.76 -19.60
CA MET A 287 42.04 12.05 -20.27
C MET A 287 43.45 12.56 -20.04
N THR A 288 44.43 11.83 -20.57
CA THR A 288 45.71 12.46 -20.90
C THR A 288 45.51 13.11 -22.26
N SER A 289 45.09 14.38 -22.28
CA SER A 289 45.21 15.18 -23.50
C SER A 289 46.71 15.33 -23.79
N PRO A 290 47.20 15.00 -25.01
CA PRO A 290 48.54 15.38 -25.38
C PRO A 290 48.58 16.90 -25.41
N GLN A 291 49.43 17.49 -24.57
CA GLN A 291 49.85 18.87 -24.74
C GLN A 291 50.44 18.97 -26.14
N ARG A 292 49.74 19.67 -27.04
CA ARG A 292 50.30 20.04 -28.35
C ARG A 292 51.27 21.19 -28.08
N ASN A 293 52.56 20.91 -28.32
CA ASN A 293 53.61 21.91 -28.46
C ASN A 293 53.29 22.91 -29.58
#